data_AF-A0A7S2KWY4-F1
#
_entry.id   AF-A0A7S2KWY4-F1
#
_cell.length_a   1.000
_cell.length_b   1.000
_cell.length_c   1.000
_cell.angle_alpha   90.00
_cell.angle_beta   90.00
_cell.angle_gamma   90.00
#
_symmetry.space_group_name_H-M   'P 1'
#
loop_
_entity.id
_entity.type
_entity.pdbx_description
1 polymer ?
#
loop_
_entity_poly.entity_id
_entity_poly.type
_entity_poly.pdbx_seq_one_letter_code
_entity_poly.pdbx_strand_id
1 'polypeptide(L)'
;ERGPQFRPAVGIRGGLKSRVIPEIERAVDGRAQLIPGKGDDADAEAQGAATPQIYVYDARLFKFRFAELRNQFQNDSPDEYTGDYRGLNDVLVKYGVLSSNGCP
;
A
#
# COMPACT_ATOMS: atom_id res chain seq x y z
N GLU A 1 -13.87 -1.02 0.43
CA GLU A 1 -14.11 -0.46 -0.92
C GLU A 1 -13.91 -1.56 -1.96
N ARG A 2 -14.27 -1.36 -3.24
CA ARG A 2 -14.13 -2.40 -4.28
C ARG A 2 -13.35 -1.84 -5.47
N GLY A 3 -12.40 -2.62 -5.99
CA GLY A 3 -11.67 -2.27 -7.21
C GLY A 3 -10.18 -2.60 -7.13
N PRO A 4 -9.48 -2.70 -8.28
CA PRO A 4 -8.07 -3.10 -8.33
C PRO A 4 -7.16 -2.28 -7.40
N GLN A 5 -7.41 -0.98 -7.24
CA GLN A 5 -6.65 -0.09 -6.38
C GLN A 5 -6.73 -0.40 -4.87
N PHE A 6 -7.73 -1.18 -4.46
CA PHE A 6 -7.96 -1.59 -3.06
C PHE A 6 -7.56 -3.04 -2.78
N ARG A 7 -6.98 -3.73 -3.77
CA ARG A 7 -6.58 -5.13 -3.63
C ARG A 7 -5.57 -5.29 -2.47
N PRO A 8 -5.65 -6.38 -1.68
CA PRO A 8 -4.66 -6.65 -0.65
C PRO A 8 -3.28 -6.88 -1.26
N ALA A 9 -2.29 -6.10 -0.83
CA ALA A 9 -0.95 -6.16 -1.40
C ALA A 9 0.15 -5.88 -0.37
N VAL A 10 1.32 -6.45 -0.61
CA VAL A 10 2.53 -6.22 0.16
C VAL A 10 3.69 -5.97 -0.80
N GLY A 11 4.37 -4.83 -0.65
CA GLY A 11 5.56 -4.48 -1.42
C GLY A 11 6.83 -4.80 -0.64
N ILE A 12 7.61 -5.80 -1.07
CA ILE A 12 8.86 -6.19 -0.42
C ILE A 12 9.96 -6.33 -1.48
N ARG A 13 11.18 -5.92 -1.14
CA ARG A 13 12.34 -6.09 -2.02
C ARG A 13 12.56 -7.57 -2.33
N GLY A 14 12.50 -7.95 -3.61
CA GLY A 14 12.62 -9.34 -4.06
C GLY A 14 11.29 -10.09 -4.20
N GLY A 15 10.16 -9.50 -3.83
CA GLY A 15 8.84 -10.12 -3.91
C GLY A 15 8.80 -11.47 -3.16
N LEU A 16 8.22 -12.50 -3.76
CA LEU A 16 8.20 -13.86 -3.21
C LEU A 16 9.57 -14.51 -3.03
N LYS A 17 10.65 -13.92 -3.57
CA LYS A 17 12.04 -14.39 -3.36
C LYS A 17 12.71 -13.68 -2.19
N SER A 18 12.00 -12.83 -1.47
CA SER A 18 12.54 -12.12 -0.32
C SER A 18 12.80 -13.07 0.85
N ARG A 19 13.84 -12.77 1.65
CA ARG A 19 14.21 -13.57 2.83
C ARG A 19 13.14 -13.57 3.92
N VAL A 20 12.23 -12.59 3.91
CA VAL A 20 11.16 -12.45 4.91
C VAL A 20 9.89 -13.21 4.54
N ILE A 21 9.81 -13.81 3.34
CA ILE A 21 8.61 -14.54 2.89
C ILE A 21 8.23 -15.70 3.82
N PRO A 22 9.16 -16.52 4.32
CA PRO A 22 8.81 -17.60 5.26
C PRO A 22 8.14 -17.10 6.55
N GLU A 23 8.46 -15.88 6.99
CA GLU A 23 7.84 -15.26 8.17
C GLU A 23 6.42 -14.79 7.87
N ILE A 24 6.20 -14.26 6.65
CA ILE A 24 4.89 -13.85 6.18
C ILE A 24 4.00 -15.07 5.95
N GLU A 25 4.51 -16.13 5.35
CA GLU A 25 3.78 -17.40 5.19
C GLU A 25 3.33 -17.96 6.54
N ARG A 26 4.23 -17.94 7.54
CA ARG A 26 3.91 -18.34 8.91
C ARG A 26 2.85 -17.45 9.54
N ALA A 27 2.91 -16.14 9.32
CA ALA A 27 1.92 -15.21 9.83
C ALA A 27 0.55 -15.37 9.15
N VAL A 28 0.53 -15.68 7.85
CA VAL A 28 -0.70 -15.92 7.09
C VAL A 28 -1.36 -17.21 7.57
N ASP A 29 -0.60 -18.25 7.91
CA ASP A 29 -1.10 -19.51 8.48
C ASP A 29 -2.20 -20.14 7.60
N GLY A 30 -1.99 -20.14 6.28
CA GLY A 30 -2.93 -20.68 5.30
C GLY A 30 -4.24 -19.89 5.10
N ARG A 31 -4.44 -18.78 5.83
CA ARG A 31 -5.66 -17.95 5.73
C ARG A 31 -5.80 -17.18 4.43
N ALA A 32 -4.69 -17.02 3.70
CA ALA A 32 -4.64 -16.36 2.41
C ALA A 32 -3.57 -17.01 1.52
N GLN A 33 -3.70 -16.82 0.22
CA GLN A 33 -2.69 -17.21 -0.75
C GLN A 33 -1.78 -16.03 -1.05
N LEU A 34 -0.47 -16.22 -0.89
CA LEU A 34 0.53 -15.26 -1.37
C LEU A 34 0.79 -15.50 -2.85
N ILE A 35 0.56 -14.50 -3.69
CA ILE A 35 0.73 -14.62 -5.15
C ILE A 35 1.63 -13.49 -5.69
N PRO A 36 2.40 -13.73 -6.76
CA PRO A 36 3.26 -12.70 -7.32
C PRO A 36 2.43 -11.60 -8.00
N GLY A 37 2.66 -10.34 -7.64
CA GLY A 37 2.02 -9.19 -8.29
C GLY A 37 2.69 -8.79 -9.60
N LYS A 38 1.90 -8.30 -10.56
CA LYS A 38 2.31 -7.91 -11.93
C LYS A 38 2.07 -6.44 -12.28
N GLY A 39 1.21 -5.75 -11.51
CA GLY A 39 1.02 -4.30 -11.51
C GLY A 39 -0.40 -3.89 -11.89
N ASP A 40 -0.98 -4.59 -12.87
CA ASP A 40 -2.34 -4.47 -13.38
C ASP A 40 -3.27 -5.57 -12.83
N ASP A 41 -2.90 -6.16 -11.71
CA ASP A 41 -3.65 -7.25 -11.11
C ASP A 41 -5.04 -6.81 -10.67
N ALA A 42 -6.02 -7.68 -10.89
CA ALA A 42 -7.38 -7.44 -10.47
C ALA A 42 -7.55 -7.63 -8.95
N ASP A 43 -8.63 -7.09 -8.41
CA ASP A 43 -9.05 -7.40 -7.04
C ASP A 43 -9.77 -8.75 -7.02
N ALA A 44 -9.05 -9.80 -6.62
CA ALA A 44 -9.54 -11.17 -6.65
C ALA A 44 -10.73 -11.40 -5.69
N GLU A 45 -10.79 -10.66 -4.58
CA GLU A 45 -11.91 -10.72 -3.65
C GLU A 45 -13.15 -10.07 -4.27
N ALA A 46 -12.99 -8.92 -4.94
CA ALA A 46 -14.07 -8.32 -5.74
C ALA A 46 -14.52 -9.22 -6.91
N GLN A 47 -13.69 -10.18 -7.34
CA GLN A 47 -14.01 -11.16 -8.38
C GLN A 47 -14.55 -12.50 -7.84
N GLY A 48 -14.76 -12.63 -6.53
CA GLY A 48 -15.38 -13.82 -5.93
C GLY A 48 -14.44 -14.99 -5.71
N ALA A 49 -13.14 -14.75 -5.54
CA ALA A 49 -12.20 -15.80 -5.16
C ALA A 49 -12.61 -16.45 -3.82
N ALA A 50 -12.64 -17.78 -3.79
CA ALA A 50 -13.01 -18.55 -2.59
C ALA A 50 -11.95 -18.47 -1.47
N THR A 51 -10.71 -18.16 -1.83
CA THR A 51 -9.59 -17.97 -0.90
C THR A 51 -9.06 -16.55 -1.03
N PRO A 52 -8.89 -15.81 0.07
CA PRO A 52 -8.29 -14.48 0.04
C PRO A 52 -6.90 -14.52 -0.61
N GLN A 53 -6.60 -13.55 -1.46
CA GLN A 53 -5.31 -13.44 -2.14
C GLN A 53 -4.60 -12.18 -1.68
N ILE A 54 -3.30 -12.29 -1.42
CA ILE A 54 -2.42 -11.16 -1.11
C ILE A 54 -1.34 -11.11 -2.20
N TYR A 55 -1.33 -10.00 -2.93
CA TYR A 55 -0.34 -9.76 -3.98
C TYR A 55 1.00 -9.34 -3.40
N VAL A 56 2.05 -10.06 -3.70
CA VAL A 56 3.41 -9.77 -3.26
C VAL A 56 4.20 -9.16 -4.42
N TYR A 57 4.47 -7.88 -4.33
CA TYR A 57 5.22 -7.12 -5.33
C TYR A 57 6.71 -7.04 -5.00
N ASP A 58 7.56 -7.21 -6.01
CA ASP A 58 8.97 -6.83 -5.88
C ASP A 58 9.09 -5.30 -5.91
N ALA A 59 9.36 -4.71 -4.74
CA ALA A 59 9.47 -3.26 -4.59
C ALA A 59 10.62 -2.61 -5.41
N ARG A 60 11.52 -3.41 -5.99
CA ARG A 60 12.53 -2.93 -6.95
C ARG A 60 11.92 -2.61 -8.32
N LEU A 61 10.91 -3.37 -8.71
CA LEU A 61 10.19 -3.26 -9.98
C LEU A 61 8.99 -2.33 -9.84
N PHE A 62 8.24 -2.49 -8.74
CA PHE A 62 7.04 -1.73 -8.43
C PHE A 62 7.35 -0.74 -7.30
N LYS A 63 7.89 0.43 -7.66
CA LYS A 63 8.29 1.45 -6.70
C LYS A 63 7.07 2.14 -6.09
N PHE A 64 7.13 2.38 -4.79
CA PHE A 64 6.18 3.26 -4.12
C PHE A 64 6.26 4.66 -4.70
N ARG A 65 5.09 5.26 -4.94
CA ARG A 65 4.94 6.67 -5.33
C ARG A 65 4.03 7.32 -4.32
N PHE A 66 4.47 8.43 -3.74
CA PHE A 66 3.63 9.21 -2.86
C PHE A 66 2.37 9.68 -3.61
N ALA A 67 1.24 9.63 -2.92
CA ALA A 67 0.02 10.32 -3.36
C ALA A 67 0.22 11.85 -3.29
N GLU A 68 -0.71 12.60 -3.87
CA GLU A 68 -0.69 14.07 -3.88
C GLU A 68 -0.59 14.66 -2.47
N LEU A 69 -0.02 15.86 -2.35
CA LEU A 69 0.18 16.49 -1.04
C LEU A 69 -1.11 16.58 -0.24
N ARG A 70 -2.24 16.86 -0.92
CA ARG A 70 -3.54 16.89 -0.27
C ARG A 70 -3.85 15.61 0.48
N ASN A 71 -3.45 14.44 -0.04
CA ASN A 71 -3.70 13.10 0.50
C ASN A 71 -2.74 12.71 1.63
N GLN A 72 -1.78 13.56 1.97
CA GLN A 72 -0.88 13.37 3.11
C GLN A 72 -1.47 14.03 4.35
N PHE A 73 -1.49 13.29 5.47
CA PHE A 73 -2.02 13.79 6.74
C PHE A 73 -3.49 14.27 6.67
N GLN A 74 -4.31 13.63 5.83
CA GLN A 74 -5.74 13.88 5.75
C GLN A 74 -6.51 13.38 6.96
N ASN A 75 -7.75 13.86 7.03
CA ASN A 75 -8.75 13.55 8.04
C ASN A 75 -9.96 12.90 7.34
N ASP A 76 -9.73 11.74 6.74
CA ASP A 76 -10.72 10.84 6.14
C ASP A 76 -11.15 9.71 7.10
N SER A 77 -10.62 9.73 8.32
CA SER A 77 -11.08 8.93 9.46
C SER A 77 -12.31 9.59 10.12
N PRO A 78 -13.25 8.81 10.71
CA PRO A 78 -14.32 9.38 11.53
C PRO A 78 -13.82 10.17 12.76
N ASP A 79 -12.55 10.00 13.14
CA ASP A 79 -11.91 10.73 14.22
C ASP A 79 -11.25 12.02 13.71
N GLU A 80 -11.51 13.15 14.37
CA GLU A 80 -10.85 14.41 14.03
C GLU A 80 -9.40 14.45 14.57
N TYR A 81 -8.42 14.45 13.66
CA TYR A 81 -7.03 14.71 14.03
C TYR A 81 -6.77 16.19 14.39
N THR A 82 -5.78 16.41 15.26
CA THR A 82 -5.41 17.73 15.77
C THR A 82 -4.92 18.69 14.68
N GLY A 83 -4.86 19.98 14.99
CA GLY A 83 -4.19 20.97 14.12
C GLY A 83 -2.72 20.64 13.88
N ASP A 84 -2.04 20.14 14.91
CA ASP A 84 -0.60 19.78 14.83
C ASP A 84 -0.34 18.65 13.84
N TYR A 85 -1.22 17.64 13.80
CA TYR A 85 -1.12 16.55 12.82
C TYR A 85 -1.25 17.06 11.38
N ARG A 86 -2.21 17.97 11.14
CA ARG A 86 -2.40 18.59 9.82
C ARG A 86 -1.21 19.47 9.43
N GLY A 87 -0.58 20.13 10.40
CA GLY A 87 0.63 20.94 10.21
C GLY A 87 1.87 20.13 9.80
N LEU A 88 1.88 18.80 9.94
CA LEU A 88 3.01 17.96 9.52
C LEU A 88 3.28 18.07 8.02
N ASN A 89 2.24 18.31 7.21
CA ASN A 89 2.40 18.44 5.77
C ASN A 89 3.32 19.61 5.41
N ASP A 90 3.05 20.80 5.95
CA ASP A 90 3.86 22.01 5.72
C ASP A 90 5.30 21.83 6.21
N VAL A 91 5.47 21.20 7.38
CA VAL A 91 6.79 20.89 7.94
C VAL A 91 7.57 19.99 6.97
N LEU A 92 6.96 18.89 6.53
CA LEU A 92 7.63 17.91 5.68
C LEU A 92 7.88 18.41 4.26
N VAL A 93 7.03 19.30 3.74
CA VAL A 93 7.29 20.03 2.50
C VAL A 93 8.48 20.97 2.65
N LYS A 94 8.51 21.76 3.73
CA LYS A 94 9.63 22.69 4.02
C LYS A 94 10.97 21.97 4.14
N TYR A 95 10.99 20.76 4.71
CA TYR A 95 12.19 19.92 4.84
C TYR A 95 12.48 19.04 3.60
N GLY A 96 11.67 19.13 2.54
CA GLY A 96 11.87 18.38 1.30
C GLY A 96 11.64 16.87 1.42
N VAL A 97 10.94 16.43 2.47
CA VAL A 97 10.53 15.03 2.65
C VAL A 97 9.32 14.74 1.76
N LEU A 98 8.39 15.70 1.70
CA LEU A 98 7.27 15.68 0.76
C LEU A 98 7.50 16.71 -0.33
N SER A 99 7.08 16.37 -1.54
CA SER A 99 7.08 17.30 -2.67
C SER A 99 5.83 17.07 -3.50
N SER A 100 5.39 18.10 -4.23
CA SER A 100 4.39 17.88 -5.27
C SER A 100 4.92 16.81 -6.24
N ASN A 101 4.06 15.85 -6.57
CA ASN A 101 4.35 14.77 -7.50
C ASN A 101 3.80 15.05 -8.91
N GLY A 102 3.33 16.29 -9.16
CA GLY A 102 2.74 16.71 -10.44
C GLY A 102 1.29 16.29 -10.65
N CYS A 103 0.67 15.60 -9.69
CA CYS A 103 -0.77 15.32 -9.68
C CYS A 103 -1.52 16.40 -8.85
N PRO A 104 -2.80 16.69 -9.17
CA PRO A 104 -3.59 17.75 -8.54
C PRO A 104 -3.83 17.59 -7.02
#